data_AF-A0A9Q4KQQ4-F1
#
_entry.id   AF-A0A9Q4KQQ4-F1
#
_cell.length_a   1.000
_cell.length_b   1.000
_cell.length_c   1.000
_cell.angle_alpha   90.00
_cell.angle_beta   90.00
_cell.angle_gamma   90.00
#
_symmetry.space_group_name_H-M   'P 1'
#
loop_
_entity.id
_entity.type
_entity.pdbx_description
1 polymer ?
#
loop_
_entity_poly.entity_id
_entity_poly.type
_entity_poly.pdbx_seq_one_letter_code
_entity_poly.pdbx_strand_id
1 'polypeptide(L)' 'MKEVAYQCPKCGKDQLHAEEPDEYEIWLKCHSCDFFMGMSKDDWHRMENSPNVNQKIKKAAEKYA' A
#
# COMPACT_ATOMS: atom_id res chain seq x y z
N MET A 1 -16.24 4.66 1.92
CA MET A 1 -15.04 4.14 1.24
C MET A 1 -14.94 2.67 1.58
N LYS A 2 -14.66 1.78 0.61
CA LYS A 2 -14.42 0.36 0.94
C LYS A 2 -13.09 0.30 1.66
N GLU A 3 -13.09 -0.08 2.94
CA GLU A 3 -11.87 -0.38 3.67
C GLU A 3 -11.29 -1.68 3.10
N VAL A 4 -10.44 -1.55 2.08
CA VAL A 4 -9.68 -2.67 1.54
C VAL A 4 -8.44 -2.80 2.40
N ALA A 5 -8.40 -3.83 3.24
CA ALA A 5 -7.21 -4.19 3.99
C ALA A 5 -6.29 -5.03 3.09
N TYR A 6 -5.07 -4.55 2.87
CA TYR A 6 -4.03 -5.24 2.12
C TYR A 6 -3.10 -5.98 3.07
N GLN A 7 -2.34 -6.94 2.53
CA GLN A 7 -1.33 -7.64 3.32
C GLN A 7 -0.08 -6.77 3.46
N CYS A 8 0.33 -6.52 4.70
CA CYS A 8 1.55 -5.77 4.98
C CYS A 8 2.78 -6.58 4.56
N PRO A 9 3.68 -6.04 3.72
CA PRO A 9 4.88 -6.75 3.28
C PRO A 9 5.91 -6.95 4.41
N LYS A 10 5.85 -6.13 5.46
CA LYS A 10 6.77 -6.20 6.62
C LYS A 10 6.34 -7.24 7.65
N CYS A 11 5.07 -7.21 8.10
CA CYS A 11 4.59 -8.08 9.17
C CYS A 11 3.66 -9.22 8.72
N GLY A 12 3.26 -9.25 7.43
CA GLY A 12 2.42 -10.32 6.86
C GLY A 12 0.95 -10.27 7.25
N LYS A 13 0.52 -9.31 8.06
CA LYS A 13 -0.88 -9.15 8.51
C LYS A 13 -1.70 -8.34 7.52
N ASP A 14 -2.99 -8.65 7.41
CA ASP A 14 -3.97 -7.92 6.60
C ASP A 14 -4.46 -6.64 7.31
N GLN A 15 -3.51 -5.77 7.65
CA GLN A 15 -3.76 -4.48 8.31
C GLN A 15 -3.00 -3.35 7.62
N LEU A 16 -2.76 -3.47 6.31
CA LEU A 16 -2.21 -2.40 5.50
C LEU A 16 -3.35 -1.62 4.84
N HIS A 17 -3.36 -0.31 5.06
CA HIS A 17 -4.39 0.61 4.57
C HIS A 17 -3.77 1.63 3.63
N ALA A 18 -4.54 2.04 2.62
CA ALA A 18 -4.20 3.17 1.77
C ALA A 18 -4.91 4.42 2.27
N GLU A 19 -4.14 5.46 2.56
CA GLU A 19 -4.60 6.80 2.89
C GLU A 19 -4.28 7.74 1.74
N GLU A 20 -5.20 8.66 1.43
CA GLU A 20 -5.03 9.70 0.42
C GLU A 20 -4.84 11.05 1.13
N PRO A 21 -3.59 11.46 1.44
CA PRO A 21 -3.31 12.72 2.12
C PRO A 21 -3.66 13.95 1.25
N ASP A 22 -3.52 13.82 -0.07
CA ASP A 22 -3.87 14.83 -1.08
C ASP A 22 -4.25 14.19 -2.41
N GLU A 23 -4.55 15.00 -3.43
CA GLU A 23 -5.01 14.51 -4.73
C GLU A 23 -3.93 13.84 -5.61
N TYR A 24 -2.65 13.92 -5.23
CA TYR A 24 -1.50 13.44 -5.99
C TYR A 24 -0.77 12.25 -5.32
N GLU A 25 -0.92 12.06 -4.02
CA GLU A 25 -0.20 11.08 -3.22
C GLU A 25 -1.12 10.06 -2.54
N ILE A 26 -0.57 8.86 -2.34
CA ILE A 26 -1.17 7.78 -1.55
C ILE A 26 -0.13 7.25 -0.56
N TRP A 27 -0.53 7.09 0.69
CA TRP A 27 0.27 6.51 1.75
C TRP A 27 -0.25 5.15 2.15
N LEU A 28 0.61 4.13 2.04
CA LEU A 28 0.35 2.80 2.57
C LEU A 28 0.88 2.69 3.99
N LYS A 29 -0.02 2.55 4.96
CA LYS A 29 0.30 2.46 6.38
C LYS A 29 -0.18 1.14 6.97
N CYS A 30 0.68 0.48 7.74
CA CYS A 30 0.25 -0.69 8.51
C CYS A 30 -0.18 -0.27 9.92
N HIS A 31 -1.33 -0.72 10.39
CA HIS A 31 -1.78 -0.45 11.76
C HIS A 31 -1.13 -1.38 12.79
N SER A 32 -0.53 -2.48 12.34
CA SER A 32 0.11 -3.50 13.19
C SER A 32 1.61 -3.31 13.37
N CYS A 33 2.28 -2.55 12.51
CA CYS A 33 3.73 -2.33 12.56
C CYS A 33 4.09 -0.96 12.00
N ASP A 34 5.34 -0.55 12.10
CA ASP A 34 5.88 0.72 11.63
C ASP A 34 6.09 0.80 10.09
N PHE A 35 5.37 -0.01 9.31
CA PHE A 35 5.45 0.06 7.85
C PHE A 35 4.73 1.30 7.33
N PHE A 36 5.45 2.12 6.57
CA PHE A 36 4.97 3.28 5.85
C PHE A 36 5.59 3.31 4.45
N MET A 37 4.78 3.56 3.42
CA MET A 37 5.25 3.78 2.05
C MET A 37 4.38 4.80 1.35
N GLY A 38 4.97 5.94 0.97
CA GLY A 38 4.33 6.92 0.10
C GLY A 38 4.56 6.60 -1.38
N MET A 39 3.56 6.83 -2.22
CA MET A 39 3.66 6.76 -3.68
C MET A 39 2.69 7.73 -4.34
N SER A 40 2.85 7.95 -5.66
CA SER A 40 1.88 8.74 -6.41
C SER A 40 0.53 8.04 -6.52
N LYS A 41 -0.55 8.82 -6.58
CA LYS A 41 -1.91 8.31 -6.79
C LYS A 41 -2.05 7.56 -8.12
N ASP A 42 -1.34 8.01 -9.16
CA ASP A 42 -1.26 7.29 -10.44
C ASP A 42 -0.62 5.90 -10.31
N ASP A 43 0.50 5.79 -9.58
CA ASP A 43 1.15 4.51 -9.32
C ASP A 43 0.25 3.60 -8.48
N TRP A 44 -0.40 4.15 -7.46
CA TRP A 44 -1.36 3.42 -6.64
C TRP A 44 -2.55 2.91 -7.47
N HIS A 45 -3.16 3.75 -8.31
CA HIS A 45 -4.27 3.36 -9.18
C HIS A 45 -3.88 2.22 -10.13
N ARG A 46 -2.64 2.21 -10.65
CA ARG A 46 -2.10 1.11 -11.48
C ARG A 46 -1.85 -0.17 -10.67
N MET A 47 -1.59 -0.05 -9.38
CA MET A 47 -1.35 -1.16 -8.47
C MET A 47 -2.66 -1.78 -7.97
N GLU A 48 -3.59 -0.99 -7.46
CA GLU A 48 -4.84 -1.44 -6.84
C GLU A 48 -5.76 -2.17 -7.83
N ASN A 49 -5.77 -1.73 -9.10
CA ASN A 49 -6.57 -2.35 -10.16
C ASN A 49 -5.96 -3.64 -10.71
N SER A 50 -4.82 -4.07 -10.19
CA SER A 50 -4.16 -5.30 -10.58
C SER A 50 -4.66 -6.48 -9.75
N PRO A 51 -4.89 -7.67 -10.34
CA PRO A 51 -5.28 -8.86 -9.59
C PRO A 51 -4.23 -9.29 -8.53
N ASN A 52 -2.99 -8.83 -8.66
CA ASN A 52 -1.87 -9.19 -7.79
C ASN A 52 -1.35 -8.01 -6.95
N VAL A 53 -2.26 -7.13 -6.48
CA VAL A 53 -1.92 -5.92 -5.71
C VAL A 53 -0.96 -6.20 -4.53
N ASN A 54 -1.20 -7.26 -3.74
CA ASN A 54 -0.32 -7.62 -2.62
C ASN A 54 1.12 -7.94 -3.05
N GLN A 55 1.30 -8.63 -4.18
CA GLN A 55 2.63 -8.89 -4.73
C GLN A 55 3.30 -7.61 -5.24
N LYS A 56 2.53 -6.70 -5.84
CA LYS A 56 3.05 -5.40 -6.29
C LYS A 56 3.49 -4.54 -5.09
N ILE A 57 2.69 -4.50 -4.02
CA ILE A 57 3.03 -3.80 -2.77
C ILE A 57 4.33 -4.37 -2.19
N LYS A 58 4.48 -5.70 -2.15
CA LYS A 58 5.71 -6.34 -1.68
C LYS A 58 6.92 -5.93 -2.53
N LYS A 59 6.83 -6.01 -3.86
CA LYS A 59 7.90 -5.60 -4.76
C LYS A 59 8.25 -4.11 -4.65
N ALA A 60 7.25 -3.26 -4.46
CA ALA A 60 7.46 -1.83 -4.25
C ALA A 60 8.20 -1.59 -2.93
N ALA A 61 7.76 -2.22 -1.84
CA ALA A 61 8.43 -2.14 -0.55
C ALA A 61 9.90 -2.62 -0.61
N GLU A 62 10.18 -3.70 -1.34
CA GLU A 62 11.56 -4.19 -1.56
C GLU A 62 12.43 -3.22 -2.37
N LYS A 63 11.84 -2.40 -3.25
CA LYS A 63 12.58 -1.40 -4.04
C LYS A 63 12.98 -0.18 -3.21
N TYR A 64 12.25 0.11 -2.14
CA TYR A 64 12.45 1.28 -1.27
C TYR A 64 13.09 0.94 0.09
N ALA A 65 13.37 -0.35 0.35
CA ALA A 65 14.08 -0.83 1.55
C ALA A 65 15.61 -0.74 1.35
#